data_AF-A0A3P7DMN5-F1
#
_entry.id   AF-A0A3P7DMN5-F1
#
_cell.length_a   1.000
_cell.length_b   1.000
_cell.length_c   1.000
_cell.angle_alpha   90.00
_cell.angle_beta   90.00
_cell.angle_gamma   90.00
#
_symmetry.space_group_name_H-M   'P 1'
#
loop_
_entity.id
_entity.type
_entity.pdbx_description
1 polymer ?
#
loop_
_entity_poly.entity_id
_entity_poly.type
_entity_poly.pdbx_seq_one_letter_code
_entity_poly.pdbx_strand_id
1 'polypeptide(L)' 'MFPVRVVVESVRPQHCLTCARDGHMLVDSYAIVSGATLLSQLVDTVLSALGMPQLAVNSKG' A
#
# COMPACT_ATOMS: atom_id res chain seq x y z
N MET A 1 -15.70 -0.25 -10.75
CA MET A 1 -14.38 -0.73 -10.28
C MET A 1 -13.33 -0.17 -11.23
N PHE A 2 -12.15 0.20 -10.72
CA PHE A 2 -11.06 0.72 -11.54
C PHE A 2 -9.71 0.11 -11.12
N PRO A 3 -8.81 -0.18 -12.07
CA PRO A 3 -7.49 -0.71 -11.76
C PRO A 3 -6.56 0.42 -11.28
N VAL A 4 -5.81 0.13 -10.21
CA VAL A 4 -4.77 1.02 -9.67
C VAL A 4 -3.45 0.26 -9.68
N ARG A 5 -2.40 0.83 -10.29
CA ARG A 5 -1.05 0.28 -10.17
C ARG A 5 -0.50 0.63 -8.79
N VAL A 6 0.00 -0.38 -8.08
CA VAL A 6 0.43 -0.27 -6.69
C VAL A 6 1.80 -0.91 -6.56
N VAL A 7 2.71 -0.18 -5.93
CA VAL A 7 3.97 -0.69 -5.45
C VAL A 7 3.94 -0.67 -3.93
N VAL A 8 4.22 -1.80 -3.30
CA VAL A 8 4.33 -1.90 -1.84
C VAL A 8 5.79 -2.13 -1.49
N GLU A 9 6.35 -1.23 -0.69
CA GLU A 9 7.72 -1.32 -0.18
C GLU A 9 7.69 -1.43 1.34
N SER A 10 8.60 -2.24 1.88
CA SER A 10 8.85 -2.33 3.31
C SER A 10 10.11 -1.55 3.67
N VAL A 11 10.07 -0.86 4.79
CA VAL A 11 11.19 -0.13 5.35
C VAL A 11 11.56 -0.78 6.68
N ARG A 12 12.85 -0.89 7.00
CA ARG A 12 13.28 -1.42 8.30
C ARG A 12 12.66 -0.58 9.42
N PRO A 13 12.25 -1.17 10.56
CA PRO A 13 11.60 -0.43 11.65
C PRO A 13 12.37 0.78 12.20
N GLN A 14 13.70 0.77 12.05
CA GLN A 14 14.60 1.84 12.49
C GLN A 14 14.73 3.00 11.48
N HIS A 15 14.17 2.84 10.28
CA HIS A 15 14.26 3.83 9.21
C HIS A 15 12.91 4.55 9.07
N CYS A 16 12.99 5.83 8.73
CA CYS A 16 11.81 6.67 8.59
C CYS A 16 11.08 6.36 7.27
N LEU A 17 9.78 6.12 7.34
CA LEU A 17 8.91 5.84 6.18
C LEU A 17 8.98 6.90 5.07
N THR A 18 9.43 8.13 5.36
CA THR A 18 9.50 9.22 4.37
C THR A 18 10.89 9.51 3.81
N CYS A 19 11.97 9.03 4.46
CA CYS A 19 13.33 9.33 4.00
C CYS A 19 14.21 8.10 3.81
N ALA A 20 13.73 6.92 4.19
CA ALA A 20 14.41 5.67 3.88
C ALA A 20 14.56 5.52 2.36
N ARG A 21 15.78 5.28 1.90
CA ARG A 21 16.08 4.93 0.50
C ARG A 21 16.27 3.43 0.30
N ASP A 22 16.41 2.69 1.41
CA ASP A 22 16.64 1.24 1.43
C ASP A 22 15.33 0.48 1.70
N GLY A 23 14.31 0.79 0.89
CA GLY A 23 13.07 0.03 0.88
C GLY A 23 13.25 -1.31 0.19
N HIS A 24 12.58 -2.35 0.69
CA HIS A 24 12.46 -3.63 0.02
C HIS A 24 11.07 -3.76 -0.59
N MET A 25 11.03 -3.80 -1.92
CA MET A 25 9.82 -4.02 -2.69
C MET A 25 9.22 -5.39 -2.40
N LEU A 26 7.97 -5.39 -1.94
CA LEU A 26 7.19 -6.59 -1.66
C LEU A 26 6.32 -6.97 -2.88
N VAL A 27 5.73 -5.97 -3.55
CA VAL A 27 4.76 -6.17 -4.65
C VAL A 27 4.85 -5.03 -5.68
N ASP A 28 4.89 -5.34 -6.98
CA ASP A 28 4.39 -4.49 -8.09
C ASP A 28 3.15 -5.18 -8.62
N SER A 29 1.96 -4.60 -8.49
CA SER A 29 0.78 -5.20 -9.09
C SER A 29 -0.32 -4.18 -9.33
N TYR A 30 -1.44 -4.68 -9.85
CA TYR A 30 -2.67 -3.91 -9.98
C TYR A 30 -3.67 -4.38 -8.94
N ALA A 31 -4.23 -3.43 -8.18
CA ALA A 31 -5.38 -3.67 -7.32
C ALA A 31 -6.65 -3.17 -8.02
N ILE A 32 -7.72 -3.97 -7.97
CA ILE A 32 -9.03 -3.57 -8.48
C ILE A 32 -9.82 -2.95 -7.32
N VAL A 33 -10.08 -1.66 -7.41
CA VAL A 33 -10.75 -0.90 -6.33
C VAL A 33 -12.17 -0.48 -6.76
N SER A 34 -13.09 -0.38 -5.80
CA SER A 34 -14.43 0.12 -6.06
C SER A 34 -14.42 1.61 -6.39
N GLY A 35 -15.26 2.06 -7.33
CA GLY A 35 -15.42 3.49 -7.64
C GLY A 35 -16.03 4.29 -6.47
N ALA A 36 -16.58 3.61 -5.46
CA ALA A 36 -17.12 4.22 -4.26
C ALA A 36 -16.10 4.32 -3.11
N THR A 37 -14.88 3.79 -3.28
CA THR A 37 -13.84 3.86 -2.25
C THR A 37 -13.42 5.31 -2.03
N LEU A 38 -13.53 5.80 -0.79
CA LEU A 38 -13.03 7.11 -0.41
C LEU A 38 -11.51 7.15 -0.57
N LEU A 39 -10.96 8.28 -1.05
CA LEU A 39 -9.52 8.44 -1.23
C LEU A 39 -8.75 8.20 0.09
N SER A 40 -9.33 8.61 1.22
CA SER A 40 -8.75 8.39 2.56
C SER A 40 -8.69 6.92 2.98
N GLN A 41 -9.42 6.03 2.31
CA GLN A 41 -9.47 4.59 2.55
C GLN A 41 -8.79 3.79 1.43
N LEU A 42 -8.18 4.47 0.46
CA LEU A 42 -7.64 3.84 -0.73
C LEU A 42 -6.51 2.86 -0.36
N VAL A 43 -5.61 3.27 0.53
CA VAL A 43 -4.47 2.44 0.96
C VAL A 43 -4.95 1.18 1.67
N ASP A 44 -5.86 1.29 2.64
CA ASP A 44 -6.45 0.14 3.34
C ASP A 44 -7.16 -0.81 2.37
N THR A 45 -7.92 -0.25 1.42
CA THR A 45 -8.67 -1.04 0.42
C THR A 45 -7.72 -1.78 -0.51
N VAL A 46 -6.68 -1.11 -0.98
CA VAL A 46 -5.65 -1.69 -1.84
C VAL A 46 -4.89 -2.81 -1.10
N LEU A 47 -4.42 -2.55 0.12
CA LEU A 47 -3.69 -3.56 0.89
C LEU A 47 -4.57 -4.76 1.25
N SER A 48 -5.86 -4.53 1.53
CA SER A 48 -6.83 -5.61 1.71
C SER A 48 -7.04 -6.43 0.43
N ALA A 49 -7.13 -5.77 -0.73
CA ALA A 49 -7.26 -6.44 -2.03
C ALA A 49 -6.02 -7.25 -2.41
N LEU A 50 -4.83 -6.85 -1.95
CA LEU A 50 -3.56 -7.58 -2.10
C LEU A 50 -3.36 -8.69 -1.04
N GLY A 51 -4.30 -8.88 -0.12
CA GLY A 51 -4.17 -9.88 0.96
C GLY A 51 -3.21 -9.48 2.09
N MET A 52 -2.90 -8.19 2.23
CA MET A 52 -1.99 -7.62 3.23
C MET A 52 -2.66 -6.62 4.19
N PRO A 53 -3.86 -6.89 4.76
CA PRO A 53 -4.59 -5.91 5.57
C PRO A 53 -3.82 -5.47 6.83
N GLN A 54 -2.99 -6.36 7.37
CA GLN A 54 -2.13 -6.11 8.53
C GLN A 54 -1.06 -5.02 8.30
N LEU A 55 -0.69 -4.73 7.05
CA LEU A 55 0.26 -3.66 6.74
C LEU A 55 -0.39 -2.27 6.79
N ALA A 56 -1.72 -2.18 6.68
CA ALA A 56 -2.41 -0.90 6.52
C ALA A 56 -2.15 0.06 7.69
N VAL A 57 -2.11 -0.45 8.92
CA VAL A 57 -1.87 0.32 10.16
C VAL A 57 -0.51 1.04 10.15
N ASN A 58 0.51 0.44 9.56
CA ASN A 58 1.88 0.97 9.52
C ASN A 58 2.29 1.42 8.11
N SER A 59 1.33 1.61 7.22
CA SER A 59 1.57 2.02 5.84
C SER A 59 1.47 3.52 5.66
N LYS A 60 2.10 4.01 4.60
CA LYS A 60 1.94 5.38 4.11
C LYS A 60 1.82 5.34 2.60
N GLY A 61 0.75 5.93 2.07
CA GLY A 61 0.52 6.13 0.65
C GLY A 61 0.83 7.54 0.19
#